data_AF-A0A0C5BWJ4-F1
#
_entry.id   AF-A0A0C5BWJ4-F1
#
_cell.length_a   1.000
_cell.length_b   1.000
_cell.length_c   1.000
_cell.angle_alpha   90.00
_cell.angle_beta   90.00
_cell.angle_gamma   90.00
#
_symmetry.space_group_name_H-M   'P 1'
#
loop_
_entity.id
_entity.type
_entity.pdbx_description
1 polymer ?
#
loop_
_entity_poly.entity_id
_entity_poly.type
_entity_poly.pdbx_seq_one_letter_code
_entity_poly.pdbx_strand_id
1 'polypeptide(L)'
;MYGYCLGGTLNRSSLRRQLQGLYYFTNTSFSDEAFIQWLVGFTDGDGGFSFGSYNGVFTFDFKIGQSTYNKQVLSLIKEALGYDSITTADAKGDLLQYRIREHSVLINLIIPIFDSYPLFSTWAYAYNLFKEALRL
;
A
#
# COMPACT_ATOMS: atom_id res chain seq x y z
N MET A 1 -40.85 21.88 -3.08
CA MET A 1 -40.63 20.42 -3.03
C MET A 1 -39.28 20.12 -3.68
N TYR A 2 -38.20 20.07 -2.90
CA TYR A 2 -37.01 19.23 -3.13
C TYR A 2 -36.29 19.17 -1.77
N GLY A 3 -36.45 18.03 -1.10
CA GLY A 3 -35.73 17.70 0.12
C GLY A 3 -34.59 16.76 -0.22
N TYR A 4 -33.43 16.97 0.40
CA TYR A 4 -32.39 15.97 0.49
C TYR A 4 -32.10 15.73 1.97
N CYS A 5 -32.71 14.68 2.51
CA CYS A 5 -32.24 13.98 3.70
C CYS A 5 -31.34 12.83 3.23
N LEU A 6 -30.05 12.86 3.55
CA LEU A 6 -29.25 11.65 3.77
C LEU A 6 -28.26 11.95 4.89
N GLY A 7 -28.76 11.84 6.12
CA GLY A 7 -27.94 11.68 7.31
C GLY A 7 -27.36 10.28 7.36
N GLY A 8 -26.11 10.13 6.90
CA GLY A 8 -25.25 9.05 7.37
C GLY A 8 -24.46 9.59 8.56
N THR A 9 -24.87 9.27 9.79
CA THR A 9 -24.05 9.57 10.97
C THR A 9 -22.76 8.78 10.90
N LEU A 10 -21.69 9.42 10.42
CA LEU A 10 -20.32 8.89 10.51
C LEU A 10 -20.01 8.60 11.98
N ASN A 11 -19.68 7.34 12.27
CA ASN A 11 -19.47 6.86 13.63
C ASN A 11 -18.28 7.61 14.28
N ARG A 12 -18.47 8.15 15.48
CA ARG A 12 -17.42 8.87 16.24
C ARG A 12 -16.16 8.02 16.45
N SER A 13 -16.28 6.70 16.55
CA SER A 13 -15.11 5.79 16.62
C SER A 13 -14.40 5.60 15.27
N SER A 14 -15.11 5.74 14.14
CA SER A 14 -14.52 5.75 12.80
C SER A 14 -13.72 7.04 12.57
N LEU A 15 -14.30 8.19 12.92
CA LEU A 15 -13.61 9.48 12.88
C LEU A 15 -12.40 9.47 13.81
N ARG A 16 -12.51 8.91 15.02
CA ARG A 16 -11.38 8.83 15.95
C ARG A 16 -10.26 7.94 15.43
N ARG A 17 -10.55 6.81 14.76
CA ARG A 17 -9.51 5.98 14.10
C ARG A 17 -8.86 6.67 12.90
N GLN A 18 -9.66 7.32 12.04
CA GLN A 18 -9.14 8.07 10.90
C GLN A 18 -8.28 9.25 11.35
N LEU A 19 -8.73 10.01 12.35
CA LEU A 19 -7.98 11.11 12.94
C LEU A 19 -6.77 10.62 13.73
N GLN A 20 -6.82 9.45 14.37
CA GLN A 20 -5.69 8.88 15.09
C GLN A 20 -4.62 8.37 14.11
N GLY A 21 -5.00 7.77 12.97
CA GLY A 21 -4.07 7.46 11.88
C GLY A 21 -3.43 8.72 11.28
N LEU A 22 -4.23 9.76 11.00
CA LEU A 22 -3.71 11.05 10.53
C LEU A 22 -2.80 11.75 11.57
N TYR A 23 -3.10 11.59 12.86
CA TYR A 23 -2.36 12.19 13.97
C TYR A 23 -1.02 11.48 14.24
N TYR A 24 -0.98 10.15 14.17
CA TYR A 24 0.28 9.40 14.23
C TYR A 24 1.16 9.67 13.00
N PHE A 25 0.56 9.83 11.82
CA PHE A 25 1.28 10.17 10.58
C PHE A 25 1.87 11.59 10.55
N THR A 26 1.41 12.51 11.40
CA THR A 26 1.85 13.92 11.36
C THR A 26 2.82 14.32 12.46
N ASN A 27 3.19 13.41 13.38
CA ASN A 27 3.91 13.80 14.60
C ASN A 27 5.07 12.91 15.03
N THR A 28 5.74 12.22 14.10
CA THR A 28 6.97 11.49 14.45
C THR A 28 7.94 11.42 13.29
N SER A 29 8.68 12.51 13.09
CA SER A 29 9.72 12.57 12.06
C SER A 29 10.77 11.44 12.17
N PHE A 30 10.95 10.84 13.35
CA PHE A 30 11.87 9.71 13.55
C PHE A 30 11.22 8.31 13.43
N SER A 31 9.91 8.14 13.70
CA SER A 31 9.26 6.82 13.55
C SER A 31 8.79 6.56 12.12
N ASP A 32 8.45 7.61 11.38
CA ASP A 32 7.92 7.48 10.03
C ASP A 32 9.07 7.14 9.06
N GLU A 33 10.21 7.83 9.19
CA GLU A 33 11.41 7.53 8.39
C GLU A 33 11.93 6.11 8.64
N ALA A 34 12.07 5.70 9.89
CA ALA A 34 12.55 4.36 10.23
C ALA A 34 11.60 3.26 9.72
N PHE A 35 10.28 3.48 9.81
CA PHE A 35 9.31 2.56 9.25
C PHE A 35 9.41 2.50 7.73
N ILE A 36 9.56 3.64 7.04
CA ILE A 36 9.68 3.68 5.58
C ILE A 36 10.97 2.97 5.12
N GLN A 37 12.11 3.21 5.76
CA GLN A 37 13.35 2.49 5.46
C GLN A 37 13.20 0.98 5.68
N TRP A 38 12.56 0.59 6.79
CA TRP A 38 12.24 -0.81 7.05
C TRP A 38 11.31 -1.39 5.98
N LEU A 39 10.26 -0.67 5.57
CA LEU A 39 9.32 -1.10 4.54
C LEU A 39 10.02 -1.30 3.20
N VAL A 40 10.92 -0.39 2.82
CA VAL A 40 11.69 -0.50 1.58
C VAL A 40 12.59 -1.72 1.63
N GLY A 41 13.33 -1.94 2.72
CA GLY A 41 14.16 -3.14 2.91
C GLY A 41 13.34 -4.43 2.95
N PHE A 42 12.18 -4.42 3.61
CA PHE A 42 11.27 -5.56 3.67
C PHE A 42 10.70 -5.90 2.29
N THR A 43 10.37 -4.87 1.51
CA THR A 43 9.91 -5.02 0.11
C THR A 43 11.03 -5.57 -0.77
N ASP A 44 12.27 -5.19 -0.55
CA ASP A 44 13.42 -5.71 -1.31
C ASP A 44 13.64 -7.22 -1.08
N GLY A 45 13.17 -7.75 0.06
CA GLY A 45 13.18 -9.19 0.37
C GLY A 45 11.93 -9.93 -0.12
N ASP A 46 10.74 -9.53 0.34
CA ASP A 46 9.48 -10.28 0.18
C ASP A 46 8.40 -9.54 -0.64
N GLY A 47 8.73 -8.37 -1.15
CA GLY A 47 7.85 -7.56 -1.97
C GLY A 47 7.96 -7.86 -3.46
N GLY A 48 7.23 -7.07 -4.25
CA GLY A 48 7.37 -7.10 -5.69
C GLY A 48 6.58 -6.02 -6.41
N PHE A 49 7.15 -5.59 -7.54
CA PHE A 49 6.54 -4.69 -8.51
C PHE A 49 6.32 -5.44 -9.82
N SER A 50 5.11 -5.34 -10.36
CA SER A 50 4.80 -5.95 -11.64
C SER A 50 3.77 -5.12 -12.38
N PHE A 51 3.82 -5.15 -13.70
CA PHE A 51 2.82 -4.56 -14.56
C PHE A 51 2.66 -5.42 -15.82
N GLY A 52 1.53 -5.27 -16.48
CA GLY A 52 1.21 -5.98 -17.71
C GLY A 52 0.11 -5.28 -18.46
N SER A 53 -0.19 -5.77 -19.66
CA SER A 53 -1.32 -5.28 -20.45
C SER A 53 -2.27 -6.43 -20.71
N TYR A 54 -3.56 -6.17 -20.51
CA TYR A 54 -4.63 -7.08 -20.88
C TYR A 54 -5.66 -6.32 -21.70
N ASN A 55 -5.94 -6.79 -22.92
CA ASN A 55 -6.83 -6.14 -23.88
C ASN A 55 -6.52 -4.64 -24.09
N GLY A 56 -5.23 -4.28 -24.11
CA GLY A 56 -4.79 -2.90 -24.29
C GLY A 56 -4.88 -2.03 -23.03
N VAL A 57 -5.35 -2.57 -21.91
CA VAL A 57 -5.39 -1.87 -20.63
C VAL A 57 -4.19 -2.29 -19.79
N PHE A 58 -3.39 -1.31 -19.36
CA PHE A 58 -2.29 -1.56 -18.44
C PHE A 58 -2.80 -1.78 -17.02
N THR A 59 -2.24 -2.80 -16.36
CA THR A 59 -2.50 -3.12 -14.97
C THR A 59 -1.19 -3.14 -14.21
N PHE A 60 -1.22 -2.56 -13.02
CA PHE A 60 -0.05 -2.38 -12.16
C PHE A 60 -0.30 -3.04 -10.81
N ASP A 61 0.75 -3.61 -10.24
CA ASP A 61 0.70 -4.38 -9.02
C ASP A 61 1.95 -4.12 -8.18
N PHE A 62 1.77 -3.43 -7.06
CA PHE A 62 2.67 -3.48 -5.92
C PHE A 62 2.12 -4.49 -4.91
N LYS A 63 2.94 -5.44 -4.44
CA LYS A 63 2.49 -6.42 -3.45
C LYS A 63 3.58 -6.86 -2.49
N ILE A 64 3.16 -7.26 -1.29
CA ILE A 64 3.97 -7.94 -0.28
C ILE A 64 3.17 -9.16 0.20
N GLY A 65 3.72 -10.36 0.01
CA GLY A 65 3.07 -11.61 0.35
C GLY A 65 3.61 -12.21 1.66
N GLN A 66 2.74 -12.77 2.49
CA GLN A 66 3.10 -13.47 3.72
C GLN A 66 2.13 -14.60 4.03
N SER A 67 2.61 -15.65 4.70
CA SER A 67 1.72 -16.69 5.22
C SER A 67 0.71 -16.11 6.23
N THR A 68 -0.43 -16.76 6.40
CA THR A 68 -1.43 -16.38 7.41
C THR A 68 -0.88 -16.31 8.83
N TYR A 69 0.13 -17.12 9.13
CA TYR A 69 0.88 -17.07 10.39
C TYR A 69 1.49 -15.67 10.63
N ASN A 70 2.02 -15.03 9.59
CA ASN A 70 2.64 -13.71 9.63
C ASN A 70 1.68 -12.56 9.30
N LYS A 71 0.36 -12.76 9.32
CA LYS A 71 -0.63 -11.72 8.92
C LYS A 71 -0.50 -10.37 9.66
N GLN A 72 0.12 -10.39 10.84
CA GLN A 72 0.34 -9.20 11.66
C GLN A 72 1.25 -8.19 10.95
N VAL A 73 2.26 -8.64 10.19
CA VAL A 73 3.14 -7.70 9.46
C VAL A 73 2.39 -6.99 8.35
N LEU A 74 1.50 -7.69 7.65
CA LEU A 74 0.64 -7.08 6.64
C LEU A 74 -0.35 -6.09 7.26
N SER A 75 -0.82 -6.37 8.48
CA SER A 75 -1.69 -5.47 9.24
C SER A 75 -0.96 -4.19 9.67
N LEU A 76 0.29 -4.33 10.13
CA LEU A 76 1.16 -3.20 10.45
C LEU A 76 1.41 -2.31 9.22
N ILE A 77 1.74 -2.92 8.07
CA ILE A 77 1.95 -2.19 6.81
C ILE A 77 0.68 -1.46 6.39
N LYS A 78 -0.47 -2.14 6.43
CA LYS A 78 -1.79 -1.55 6.16
C LYS A 78 -2.06 -0.32 7.04
N GLU A 79 -1.82 -0.44 8.34
CA GLU A 79 -2.09 0.64 9.31
C GLU A 79 -1.16 1.83 9.08
N ALA A 80 0.14 1.57 8.86
CA ALA A 80 1.14 2.61 8.61
C ALA A 80 0.93 3.34 7.28
N LEU A 81 0.52 2.61 6.23
CA LEU A 81 0.23 3.19 4.91
C LEU A 81 -1.18 3.80 4.81
N GLY A 82 -2.05 3.55 5.80
CA GLY A 82 -3.41 4.10 5.83
C GLY A 82 -4.33 3.60 4.70
N TYR A 83 -3.98 2.49 4.03
CA TYR A 83 -4.71 1.95 2.87
C TYR A 83 -5.03 0.47 3.06
N ASP A 84 -6.32 0.12 3.10
CA ASP A 84 -6.80 -1.24 3.38
C ASP A 84 -6.83 -2.11 2.12
N SER A 85 -5.85 -3.00 1.97
CA SER A 85 -5.70 -3.81 0.75
C SER A 85 -5.13 -5.21 0.99
N ILE A 86 -5.44 -5.80 2.14
CA ILE A 86 -5.05 -7.19 2.43
C ILE A 86 -6.04 -8.13 1.75
N THR A 87 -5.53 -9.06 0.94
CA THR A 87 -6.31 -10.06 0.21
C THR A 87 -5.68 -11.44 0.35
N THR A 88 -6.46 -12.49 0.15
CA THR A 88 -5.94 -13.86 0.03
C THR A 88 -5.26 -14.03 -1.33
N ALA A 89 -4.06 -14.59 -1.33
CA ALA A 89 -3.24 -14.78 -2.53
C ALA A 89 -3.35 -16.20 -3.13
N ASP A 90 -3.91 -17.15 -2.39
CA ASP A 90 -4.07 -18.54 -2.82
C ASP A 90 -5.49 -19.08 -2.56
N ALA A 91 -5.83 -20.20 -3.19
CA ALA A 91 -7.16 -20.80 -3.04
C ALA A 91 -7.38 -21.48 -1.67
N LYS A 92 -6.30 -21.90 -1.01
CA LYS A 92 -6.38 -22.60 0.29
C LYS A 92 -6.56 -21.63 1.45
N GLY A 93 -6.18 -20.36 1.26
CA GLY A 93 -6.30 -19.35 2.30
C GLY A 93 -5.08 -19.26 3.21
N ASP A 94 -3.97 -19.94 2.87
CA ASP A 94 -2.77 -19.99 3.70
C ASP A 94 -1.79 -18.83 3.40
N LEU A 95 -1.99 -18.14 2.27
CA LEU A 95 -1.17 -17.03 1.82
C LEU A 95 -2.02 -15.76 1.73
N LEU A 96 -1.54 -14.71 2.39
CA LEU A 96 -2.10 -13.37 2.32
C LEU A 96 -1.15 -12.45 1.56
N GLN A 97 -1.69 -11.39 1.00
CA GLN A 97 -0.90 -10.33 0.38
C GLN A 97 -1.50 -8.97 0.72
N TYR A 98 -0.62 -8.01 1.02
CA TYR A 98 -0.94 -6.60 0.90
C TYR A 98 -0.69 -6.20 -0.55
N ARG A 99 -1.72 -5.78 -1.29
CA ARG A 99 -1.63 -5.57 -2.75
C ARG A 99 -2.29 -4.27 -3.18
N ILE A 100 -1.56 -3.36 -3.80
CA ILE A 100 -2.09 -2.10 -4.33
C ILE A 100 -2.07 -2.13 -5.86
N ARG A 101 -3.24 -1.84 -6.44
CA ARG A 101 -3.46 -1.75 -7.90
C ARG A 101 -3.97 -0.40 -8.36
N GLU A 102 -4.53 0.38 -7.44
CA GLU A 102 -5.14 1.66 -7.78
C GLU A 102 -4.06 2.65 -8.20
N HIS A 103 -4.18 3.17 -9.42
CA HIS A 103 -3.16 3.99 -10.06
C HIS A 103 -2.85 5.28 -9.27
N SER A 104 -3.89 5.94 -8.76
CA SER A 104 -3.80 7.11 -7.90
C SER A 104 -2.99 6.83 -6.62
N VAL A 105 -3.19 5.68 -5.99
CA VAL A 105 -2.51 5.27 -4.76
C VAL A 105 -1.06 4.91 -5.07
N LEU A 106 -0.81 4.20 -6.17
CA LEU A 106 0.55 3.91 -6.61
C LEU A 106 1.36 5.20 -6.82
N ILE A 107 0.79 6.18 -7.54
CA ILE A 107 1.46 7.46 -7.84
C ILE A 107 1.67 8.32 -6.59
N ASN A 108 0.65 8.44 -5.73
CA ASN A 108 0.68 9.40 -4.63
C ASN A 108 1.27 8.83 -3.33
N LEU A 109 1.34 7.51 -3.17
CA LEU A 109 1.82 6.85 -1.96
C LEU A 109 3.05 5.98 -2.21
N ILE A 110 2.98 5.06 -3.16
CA ILE A 110 4.06 4.07 -3.36
C ILE A 110 5.28 4.68 -4.05
N ILE A 111 5.12 5.39 -5.16
CA ILE A 111 6.25 6.01 -5.87
C ILE A 111 7.07 6.95 -4.97
N PRO A 112 6.48 7.87 -4.17
CA PRO A 112 7.27 8.73 -3.28
C PRO A 112 8.10 7.98 -2.24
N ILE A 113 7.62 6.83 -1.73
CA ILE A 113 8.34 6.00 -0.76
C ILE A 113 9.62 5.44 -1.39
N PHE A 114 9.50 4.78 -2.54
CA PHE A 114 10.62 4.11 -3.22
C PHE A 114 11.50 5.06 -4.03
N ASP A 115 11.07 6.31 -4.25
CA ASP A 115 11.94 7.39 -4.73
C ASP A 115 12.77 8.02 -3.60
N SER A 116 12.29 7.98 -2.36
CA SER A 116 13.01 8.51 -1.19
C SER A 116 14.14 7.58 -0.73
N TYR A 117 13.97 6.26 -0.90
CA TYR A 117 14.97 5.26 -0.56
C TYR A 117 15.10 4.23 -1.68
N PRO A 118 16.30 4.04 -2.26
CA PRO A 118 16.49 3.09 -3.35
C PRO A 118 16.39 1.64 -2.84
N LEU A 119 15.85 0.78 -3.69
CA LEU A 119 15.99 -0.68 -3.56
C LEU A 119 17.40 -1.09 -3.99
N PHE A 120 17.95 -2.14 -3.39
CA PHE A 120 19.33 -2.57 -3.65
C PHE A 120 19.42 -3.89 -4.44
N SER A 121 18.33 -4.66 -4.53
CA SER A 121 18.29 -5.90 -5.30
C SER A 121 17.89 -5.70 -6.78
N THR A 122 17.63 -6.81 -7.48
CA THR A 122 17.01 -6.81 -8.81
C THR A 122 15.65 -6.09 -8.85
N TRP A 123 15.00 -5.92 -7.69
CA TRP A 123 13.77 -5.14 -7.57
C TRP A 123 13.95 -3.66 -7.91
N ALA A 124 15.16 -3.10 -7.79
CA ALA A 124 15.44 -1.72 -8.24
C ALA A 124 15.16 -1.54 -9.74
N TYR A 125 15.55 -2.51 -10.55
CA TYR A 125 15.29 -2.49 -11.99
C TYR A 125 13.78 -2.64 -12.29
N ALA A 126 13.13 -3.61 -11.64
CA ALA A 126 11.69 -3.83 -11.79
C ALA A 126 10.87 -2.61 -11.36
N TYR A 127 11.25 -1.95 -10.27
CA TYR A 127 10.66 -0.71 -9.79
C TYR A 127 10.81 0.43 -10.81
N ASN A 128 12.00 0.61 -11.38
CA ASN A 128 12.22 1.67 -12.37
C ASN A 128 11.35 1.47 -13.61
N LEU A 129 11.29 0.25 -14.15
CA LEU A 129 10.40 -0.07 -15.28
C LEU A 129 8.93 0.15 -14.92
N PHE A 130 8.53 -0.29 -13.72
CA PHE A 130 7.18 -0.11 -13.20
C PHE A 130 6.81 1.38 -13.10
N LYS A 131 7.70 2.20 -12.55
CA LYS A 131 7.53 3.65 -12.42
C LYS A 131 7.46 4.36 -13.77
N GLU A 132 8.26 3.95 -14.74
CA GLU A 132 8.20 4.48 -16.10
C GLU A 132 6.89 4.11 -16.78
N ALA A 133 6.47 2.85 -16.68
CA ALA A 133 5.22 2.39 -17.27
C ALA A 133 3.98 3.07 -16.67
N LEU A 134 3.99 3.39 -15.37
CA LEU A 134 2.90 4.13 -14.69
C LEU A 134 2.70 5.57 -15.20
N ARG A 135 3.66 6.11 -15.95
CA ARG A 135 3.58 7.47 -16.51
C ARG A 135 3.01 7.50 -17.93
N LEU A 136 2.89 6.34 -18.57
CA LEU A 136 2.33 6.18 -19.93
C LEU A 136 0.80 6.14 -19.88
#